data_AF-A0A5M3WZF0-F1
#
_entry.id   AF-A0A5M3WZF0-F1
#
_cell.length_a   1.000
_cell.length_b   1.000
_cell.length_c   1.000
_cell.angle_alpha   90.00
_cell.angle_beta   90.00
_cell.angle_gamma   90.00
#
_symmetry.space_group_name_H-M   'P 1'
#
loop_
_entity.id
_entity.type
_entity.pdbx_description
1 polymer ?
#
loop_
_entity_poly.entity_id
_entity_poly.type
_entity_poly.pdbx_seq_one_letter_code
_entity_poly.pdbx_strand_id
1 'polypeptide(L)'
;MGNILAGPVIQELDKRFGGGKPREARRRLTKHFWCDLLIALADAVGKFSKALDRIPEYVTTVIMQSRETERRSPLLEALVGLAVRTAWEPIRSMVHTTGIEELQRTCRILAVLICPASEDHKAVQDGALLPLAKEGLLETSKERLEQVFPADWVHRLREGLGGA
;
A
#
# COMPACT_ATOMS: atom_id res chain seq x y z
N MET A 1 5.28 -17.56 11.60
CA MET A 1 5.10 -16.54 10.55
C MET A 1 6.22 -16.56 9.51
N GLY A 2 7.49 -16.37 9.89
CA GLY A 2 8.62 -16.40 8.94
C GLY A 2 8.65 -17.61 8.00
N ASN A 3 8.35 -18.82 8.50
CA ASN A 3 8.35 -20.06 7.69
C ASN A 3 7.22 -20.15 6.65
N ILE A 4 6.08 -19.48 6.84
CA ILE A 4 4.92 -19.60 5.93
C ILE A 4 5.15 -18.79 4.66
N LEU A 5 5.74 -17.59 4.78
CA LEU A 5 6.08 -16.75 3.63
C LEU A 5 7.44 -17.14 3.03
N ALA A 6 8.44 -17.43 3.87
CA ALA A 6 9.78 -17.75 3.40
C ALA A 6 9.94 -19.17 2.88
N GLY A 7 9.22 -20.14 3.46
CA GLY A 7 9.33 -21.56 3.09
C GLY A 7 9.09 -21.82 1.60
N PRO A 8 7.93 -21.44 1.04
CA PRO A 8 7.64 -21.65 -0.39
C PRO A 8 8.63 -20.95 -1.33
N VAL A 9 9.04 -19.72 -0.99
CA VAL A 9 9.99 -18.94 -1.80
C VAL A 9 11.38 -19.55 -1.76
N ILE A 10 11.86 -19.97 -0.58
CA ILE A 10 13.16 -20.64 -0.43
C ILE A 10 13.15 -21.98 -1.17
N GLN A 11 12.05 -22.74 -1.06
CA GLN A 11 11.91 -24.02 -1.75
C GLN A 11 11.94 -23.86 -3.28
N GLU A 12 11.25 -22.85 -3.82
CA GLU A 12 11.26 -22.57 -5.26
C GLU A 12 12.62 -22.07 -5.74
N LEU A 13 13.33 -21.30 -4.91
CA LEU A 13 14.70 -20.86 -5.20
C LEU A 13 15.69 -22.01 -5.20
N ASP A 14 15.63 -22.90 -4.21
CA ASP A 14 16.47 -24.09 -4.14
C ASP A 14 16.19 -25.03 -5.33
N LYS A 15 14.92 -25.15 -5.76
CA LYS A 15 14.53 -25.93 -6.94
C LYS A 15 15.11 -25.36 -8.24
N ARG A 16 15.09 -24.02 -8.42
CA ARG A 16 15.53 -23.37 -9.66
C ARG A 16 17.03 -23.07 -9.72
N PHE A 17 17.66 -22.87 -8.57
CA PHE A 17 19.02 -22.32 -8.47
C PHE A 17 19.92 -23.10 -7.50
N GLY A 18 19.50 -24.25 -6.96
CA GLY A 18 20.19 -25.01 -5.92
C GLY A 18 21.62 -25.47 -6.26
N GLY A 19 22.05 -25.39 -7.52
CA GLY A 19 23.43 -25.63 -7.95
C GLY A 19 24.38 -24.43 -7.82
N GLY A 20 23.88 -23.20 -7.60
CA GLY A 20 24.66 -21.96 -7.54
C GLY A 20 24.63 -21.30 -6.15
N LYS A 21 25.81 -20.91 -5.63
CA LYS A 21 26.09 -20.23 -4.32
C LYS A 21 24.86 -19.97 -3.41
N PRO A 22 24.25 -21.00 -2.81
CA PRO A 22 22.94 -20.89 -2.13
C PRO A 22 22.99 -19.98 -0.89
N ARG A 23 24.16 -19.86 -0.25
CA ARG A 23 24.36 -19.06 0.96
C ARG A 23 24.22 -17.55 0.74
N GLU A 24 24.61 -17.05 -0.42
CA GLU A 24 24.60 -15.62 -0.71
C GLU A 24 23.19 -15.15 -1.08
N ALA A 25 22.47 -15.93 -1.89
CA ALA A 25 21.05 -15.73 -2.17
C ALA A 25 20.21 -15.76 -0.88
N ARG A 26 20.47 -16.75 -0.01
CA ARG A 26 19.80 -16.87 1.28
C ARG A 26 20.10 -15.69 2.21
N ARG A 27 21.34 -15.20 2.26
CA ARG A 27 21.72 -13.99 3.04
C ARG A 27 21.00 -12.73 2.56
N ARG A 28 20.84 -12.55 1.25
CA ARG A 28 20.12 -11.38 0.68
C ARG A 28 18.64 -11.41 1.03
N LEU A 29 18.01 -12.59 1.00
CA LEU A 29 16.61 -12.77 1.40
C LEU A 29 16.38 -12.52 2.89
N THR A 30 17.39 -12.74 3.74
CA THR A 30 17.25 -12.55 5.19
C THR A 30 17.52 -11.13 5.67
N LYS A 31 18.04 -10.22 4.82
CA LYS A 31 18.41 -8.86 5.28
C LYS A 31 17.21 -7.91 5.30
N HIS A 32 16.70 -7.50 4.13
CA HIS A 32 15.55 -6.58 4.03
C HIS A 32 14.51 -7.00 2.98
N PHE A 33 14.75 -8.09 2.25
CA PHE A 33 13.86 -8.54 1.17
C PHE A 33 12.40 -8.68 1.61
N TRP A 34 12.16 -9.28 2.78
CA TRP A 34 10.80 -9.55 3.24
C TRP A 34 10.04 -8.29 3.63
N CYS A 35 10.69 -7.36 4.34
CA CYS A 35 10.05 -6.09 4.65
C CYS A 35 9.84 -5.26 3.38
N ASP A 36 10.81 -5.20 2.45
CA ASP A 36 10.63 -4.53 1.16
C ASP A 36 9.45 -5.11 0.36
N LEU A 37 9.33 -6.44 0.30
CA LEU A 37 8.23 -7.13 -0.35
C LEU A 37 6.88 -6.77 0.27
N LEU A 38 6.77 -6.83 1.60
CA LEU A 38 5.53 -6.54 2.30
C LEU A 38 5.09 -5.08 2.14
N ILE A 39 6.04 -4.14 2.13
CA ILE A 39 5.76 -2.72 1.88
C ILE A 39 5.29 -2.52 0.44
N ALA A 40 5.97 -3.14 -0.53
CA ALA A 40 5.58 -3.08 -1.92
C ALA A 40 4.17 -3.68 -2.15
N LEU A 41 3.84 -4.78 -1.47
CA LEU A 41 2.50 -5.37 -1.50
C LEU A 41 1.46 -4.42 -0.90
N ALA A 42 1.74 -3.83 0.27
CA ALA A 42 0.85 -2.86 0.91
C ALA A 42 0.58 -1.65 0.01
N ASP A 43 1.62 -1.13 -0.67
CA ASP A 43 1.49 -0.02 -1.62
C ASP A 43 0.70 -0.42 -2.88
N ALA A 44 0.98 -1.59 -3.46
CA ALA A 44 0.28 -2.10 -4.64
C ALA A 44 -1.22 -2.32 -4.37
N VAL A 45 -1.57 -2.90 -3.22
CA VAL A 45 -2.95 -3.10 -2.79
C VAL A 45 -3.66 -1.75 -2.60
N GLY A 46 -2.97 -0.76 -2.01
CA GLY A 46 -3.50 0.61 -1.88
C GLY A 46 -3.73 1.29 -3.23
N LYS A 47 -2.80 1.13 -4.18
CA LYS A 47 -2.93 1.64 -5.55
C LYS A 47 -4.09 0.99 -6.30
N PHE A 48 -4.31 -0.30 -6.12
CA PHE A 48 -5.44 -1.01 -6.71
C PHE A 48 -6.78 -0.44 -6.21
N SER A 49 -6.93 -0.23 -4.89
CA SER A 49 -8.12 0.39 -4.31
C SER A 49 -8.39 1.78 -4.93
N LYS A 50 -7.36 2.64 -4.99
CA LYS A 50 -7.44 3.97 -5.62
C LYS A 50 -7.75 3.92 -7.11
N ALA A 51 -7.34 2.86 -7.81
CA ALA A 51 -7.66 2.69 -9.22
C ALA A 51 -9.14 2.36 -9.40
N LEU A 52 -9.73 1.53 -8.53
CA LEU A 52 -11.17 1.26 -8.53
C LEU A 52 -12.00 2.52 -8.25
N ASP A 53 -11.50 3.40 -7.38
CA ASP A 53 -12.13 4.70 -7.10
C ASP A 53 -12.18 5.62 -8.33
N ARG A 54 -11.23 5.47 -9.26
CA ARG A 54 -11.07 6.34 -10.45
C ARG A 54 -11.82 5.87 -11.71
N ILE A 55 -12.47 4.70 -11.63
CA ILE A 55 -13.21 4.13 -12.77
C ILE A 55 -14.30 5.07 -13.28
N PRO A 56 -15.11 5.72 -12.42
CA PRO A 56 -16.13 6.65 -12.90
C PRO A 56 -15.57 7.79 -13.75
N GLU A 57 -14.48 8.43 -13.32
CA GLU A 57 -13.87 9.54 -14.04
C GLU A 57 -13.36 9.11 -15.41
N TYR A 58 -12.73 7.93 -15.49
CA TYR A 58 -12.28 7.35 -16.75
C TYR A 58 -13.46 7.10 -17.70
N VAL A 59 -14.52 6.46 -17.22
CA VAL A 59 -15.70 6.14 -18.03
C VAL A 59 -16.43 7.40 -18.49
N THR A 60 -16.60 8.40 -17.62
CA THR A 60 -17.16 9.71 -18.00
C THR A 60 -16.35 10.34 -19.13
N THR A 61 -15.03 10.32 -19.02
CA THR A 61 -14.14 10.87 -20.06
C THR A 61 -14.34 10.16 -21.41
N VAL A 62 -14.40 8.83 -21.41
CA VAL A 62 -14.60 8.03 -22.64
C VAL A 62 -15.97 8.31 -23.27
N ILE A 63 -17.04 8.41 -22.46
CA ILE A 63 -18.40 8.72 -22.97
C ILE A 63 -18.45 10.14 -23.54
N MET A 64 -17.77 11.10 -22.92
CA MET A 64 -17.73 12.47 -23.42
C MET A 64 -16.91 12.59 -24.71
N GLN A 65 -15.84 11.80 -24.86
CA GLN A 65 -15.02 11.78 -26.08
C GLN A 65 -15.74 11.16 -27.28
N SER A 66 -16.66 10.21 -27.08
CA SER A 66 -17.40 9.60 -28.19
C SER A 66 -18.55 10.47 -28.74
N ARG A 67 -18.86 11.59 -28.07
CA ARG A 67 -19.99 12.49 -28.41
C ARG A 67 -19.57 13.76 -29.18
N GLU A 68 -18.56 13.68 -30.05
CA GLU A 68 -17.94 14.82 -30.76
C GLU A 68 -18.90 15.81 -31.47
N THR A 69 -20.17 15.46 -31.71
CA THR A 69 -21.17 16.31 -32.38
C THR A 69 -22.04 17.17 -31.46
N GLU A 70 -22.14 16.87 -30.16
CA GLU A 70 -22.92 17.68 -29.21
C GLU A 70 -22.01 18.66 -28.49
N ARG A 71 -22.27 19.97 -28.64
CA ARG A 71 -21.57 21.08 -27.96
C ARG A 71 -21.19 20.68 -26.53
N ARG A 72 -19.89 20.64 -26.21
CA ARG A 72 -19.38 20.34 -24.86
C ARG A 72 -20.07 21.26 -23.85
N SER A 73 -21.07 20.73 -23.17
CA SER A 73 -21.90 21.43 -22.20
C SER A 73 -21.46 20.99 -20.80
N PRO A 74 -21.05 21.93 -19.91
CA PRO A 74 -20.70 21.59 -18.53
C PRO A 74 -21.84 20.88 -17.78
N LEU A 75 -23.09 21.20 -18.11
CA LEU A 75 -24.26 20.53 -17.55
C LEU A 75 -24.35 19.07 -18.02
N LEU A 76 -24.08 18.80 -19.29
CA LEU A 76 -24.09 17.44 -19.83
C LEU A 76 -22.98 16.59 -19.19
N GLU A 77 -21.79 17.16 -19.03
CA GLU A 77 -20.66 16.49 -18.37
C GLU A 77 -21.00 16.14 -16.91
N ALA A 78 -21.60 17.07 -16.17
CA ALA A 78 -22.05 16.83 -14.80
C ALA A 78 -23.13 15.72 -14.72
N LEU A 79 -24.09 15.71 -15.65
CA LEU A 79 -25.14 14.70 -15.72
C LEU A 79 -24.57 13.31 -16.05
N VAL A 80 -23.67 13.21 -17.02
CA VAL A 80 -22.99 11.96 -17.38
C VAL A 80 -22.14 11.47 -16.19
N GLY A 81 -21.39 12.38 -15.55
CA GLY A 81 -20.60 12.05 -14.36
C GLY A 81 -21.44 11.50 -13.21
N LEU A 82 -22.61 12.09 -12.95
CA LEU A 82 -23.55 11.58 -11.96
C LEU A 82 -24.07 10.19 -12.34
N ALA A 83 -24.55 10.02 -13.57
CA ALA A 83 -25.09 8.75 -14.05
C ALA A 83 -24.06 7.62 -13.97
N VAL A 84 -22.81 7.89 -14.37
CA VAL A 84 -21.71 6.92 -14.30
C VAL A 84 -21.39 6.54 -12.86
N ARG A 85 -21.29 7.50 -11.93
CA ARG A 85 -21.04 7.20 -10.51
C ARG A 85 -22.15 6.34 -9.90
N THR A 86 -23.41 6.71 -10.13
CA THR A 86 -24.57 5.95 -9.64
C THR A 86 -24.62 4.54 -10.24
N ALA A 87 -24.28 4.37 -11.52
CA ALA A 87 -24.20 3.06 -12.15
C ALA A 87 -22.99 2.23 -11.67
N TRP A 88 -21.89 2.88 -11.27
CA TRP A 88 -20.68 2.23 -10.79
C TRP A 88 -20.84 1.64 -9.39
N GLU A 89 -21.55 2.31 -8.47
CA GLU A 89 -21.74 1.84 -7.09
C GLU A 89 -22.15 0.36 -6.95
N PRO A 90 -23.19 -0.14 -7.65
CA PRO A 90 -23.56 -1.56 -7.57
C PRO A 90 -22.53 -2.49 -8.22
N ILE A 91 -21.80 -2.04 -9.24
CA ILE A 91 -20.73 -2.85 -9.87
C ILE A 91 -19.53 -2.95 -8.93
N ARG A 92 -19.19 -1.84 -8.27
CA ARG A 92 -18.13 -1.78 -7.27
C ARG A 92 -18.39 -2.73 -6.13
N SER A 93 -19.64 -2.86 -5.67
CA SER A 93 -19.99 -3.78 -4.58
C SER A 93 -19.88 -5.27 -4.96
N MET A 94 -19.90 -5.60 -6.26
CA MET A 94 -19.60 -6.95 -6.76
C MET A 94 -18.10 -7.28 -6.68
N VAL A 95 -17.24 -6.27 -6.62
CA VAL A 95 -15.81 -6.45 -6.34
C VAL A 95 -15.65 -6.58 -4.84
N HIS A 96 -15.38 -7.80 -4.35
CA HIS A 96 -15.10 -8.02 -2.93
C HIS A 96 -13.78 -7.38 -2.51
N THR A 97 -13.83 -6.10 -2.15
CA THR A 97 -12.70 -5.33 -1.60
C THR A 97 -12.64 -5.40 -0.07
N THR A 98 -13.57 -6.10 0.57
CA THR A 98 -13.56 -6.36 2.01
C THR A 98 -12.24 -7.01 2.40
N GLY A 99 -11.53 -6.38 3.34
CA GLY A 99 -10.22 -6.84 3.80
C GLY A 99 -9.02 -6.25 3.06
N ILE A 100 -9.19 -5.38 2.04
CA ILE A 100 -8.06 -4.70 1.39
C ILE A 100 -7.27 -3.82 2.37
N GLU A 101 -7.97 -3.02 3.16
CA GLU A 101 -7.35 -2.17 4.19
C GLU A 101 -6.70 -3.01 5.29
N GLU A 102 -7.35 -4.10 5.68
CA GLU A 102 -6.83 -5.02 6.70
C GLU A 102 -5.61 -5.78 6.21
N LEU A 103 -5.59 -6.21 4.94
CA LEU A 103 -4.42 -6.80 4.29
C LEU A 103 -3.28 -5.79 4.22
N GLN A 104 -3.57 -4.55 3.81
CA GLN A 104 -2.59 -3.48 3.77
C GLN A 104 -1.97 -3.22 5.14
N ARG A 105 -2.80 -3.07 6.18
CA ARG A 105 -2.39 -2.91 7.58
C ARG A 105 -1.58 -4.10 8.05
N THR A 106 -2.02 -5.32 7.75
CA THR A 106 -1.32 -6.57 8.11
C THR A 106 0.07 -6.62 7.48
N CYS A 107 0.19 -6.31 6.18
CA CYS A 107 1.49 -6.24 5.50
C CYS A 107 2.42 -5.22 6.17
N ARG A 108 1.92 -4.03 6.53
CA ARG A 108 2.69 -3.01 7.25
C ARG A 108 3.17 -3.50 8.61
N ILE A 109 2.27 -4.05 9.43
CA ILE A 109 2.61 -4.58 10.76
C ILE A 109 3.67 -5.67 10.64
N LEU A 110 3.49 -6.61 9.71
CA LEU A 110 4.47 -7.68 9.49
C LEU A 110 5.82 -7.13 9.02
N ALA A 111 5.84 -6.14 8.14
CA ALA A 111 7.09 -5.51 7.68
C ALA A 111 7.87 -4.89 8.85
N VAL A 112 7.19 -4.24 9.80
CA VAL A 112 7.81 -3.70 11.02
C VAL A 112 8.36 -4.82 11.89
N LEU A 113 7.55 -5.84 12.19
CA LEU A 113 7.91 -6.90 13.13
C LEU A 113 9.06 -7.80 12.66
N ILE A 114 9.22 -7.98 11.34
CA ILE A 114 10.27 -8.84 10.79
C ILE A 114 11.51 -8.07 10.33
N CYS A 115 11.45 -6.73 10.30
CA CYS A 115 12.61 -5.94 9.90
C CYS A 115 13.67 -6.00 11.00
N PRO A 116 14.92 -6.39 10.69
CA PRO A 116 15.98 -6.50 11.70
C PRO A 116 16.49 -5.14 12.21
N ALA A 117 16.24 -4.04 11.47
CA ALA A 117 16.67 -2.68 11.81
C ALA A 117 15.67 -1.67 11.21
N SER A 118 14.51 -1.55 11.84
CA SER A 118 13.42 -0.69 11.35
C SER A 118 13.76 0.81 11.38
N GLU A 119 14.57 1.22 12.35
CA GLU A 119 15.12 2.55 12.59
C GLU A 119 16.12 3.00 11.52
N ASP A 120 16.70 2.07 10.77
CA ASP A 120 17.64 2.33 9.67
C ASP A 120 17.06 1.95 8.30
N HIS A 121 15.84 1.39 8.24
CA HIS A 121 15.22 0.94 7.00
C HIS A 121 14.13 1.89 6.53
N LYS A 122 14.51 2.82 5.65
CA LYS A 122 13.64 3.90 5.14
C LYS A 122 12.31 3.42 4.55
N ALA A 123 12.30 2.30 3.83
CA ALA A 123 11.06 1.74 3.29
C ALA A 123 10.06 1.37 4.41
N VAL A 124 10.54 0.79 5.51
CA VAL A 124 9.71 0.42 6.68
C VAL A 124 9.21 1.68 7.39
N GLN A 125 10.07 2.67 7.56
CA GLN A 125 9.72 3.95 8.15
C GLN A 125 8.59 4.65 7.40
N ASP A 126 8.73 4.76 6.09
CA ASP A 126 7.83 5.56 5.25
C ASP A 126 6.58 4.77 4.85
N GLY A 127 6.75 3.49 4.53
CA GLY A 127 5.71 2.63 3.99
C GLY A 127 4.88 1.87 5.03
N ALA A 128 5.38 1.74 6.26
CA ALA A 128 4.71 1.02 7.33
C ALA A 128 4.54 1.84 8.62
N LEU A 129 5.63 2.30 9.25
CA LEU A 129 5.56 2.96 10.57
C LEU A 129 4.78 4.28 10.52
N LEU A 130 5.08 5.16 9.58
CA LEU A 130 4.39 6.45 9.48
C LEU A 130 2.89 6.28 9.16
N PRO A 131 2.47 5.43 8.20
CA PRO A 131 1.04 5.14 7.99
C PRO A 131 0.36 4.56 9.22
N LEU A 132 0.96 3.56 9.88
CA LEU A 132 0.39 2.97 11.09
C LEU A 132 0.27 3.98 12.23
N ALA A 133 1.25 4.88 12.35
CA ALA A 133 1.22 5.95 13.34
C ALA A 133 0.04 6.92 13.13
N LYS A 134 -0.26 7.22 11.86
CA LYS A 134 -1.40 8.08 11.47
C LYS A 134 -2.76 7.40 11.66
N GLU A 135 -2.81 6.07 11.59
CA GLU A 135 -4.04 5.29 11.86
C GLU A 135 -4.44 5.34 13.36
N GLY A 136 -3.54 5.81 14.23
CA GLY A 136 -3.79 6.04 15.64
C GLY A 136 -2.81 5.28 16.51
N LEU A 137 -1.91 6.00 17.17
CA LEU A 137 -1.08 5.48 18.25
C LEU A 137 -1.51 6.10 19.58
N LEU A 138 -1.39 5.32 20.64
CA LEU A 138 -1.40 5.86 21.99
C LEU A 138 -0.22 6.84 22.14
N GLU A 139 -0.42 7.97 22.82
CA GLU A 139 0.64 8.97 23.04
C GLU A 139 1.89 8.37 23.69
N THR A 140 1.72 7.38 24.58
CA THR A 140 2.83 6.64 25.19
C THR A 140 3.64 5.82 24.18
N SER A 141 3.00 5.28 23.14
CA SER A 141 3.69 4.60 22.05
C SER A 141 4.41 5.59 21.14
N LYS A 142 3.84 6.79 20.94
CA LYS A 142 4.43 7.86 20.14
C LYS A 142 5.71 8.39 20.77
N GLU A 143 5.69 8.74 22.06
CA GLU A 143 6.87 9.21 22.79
C GLU A 143 8.04 8.21 22.71
N ARG A 144 7.74 6.91 22.79
CA ARG A 144 8.74 5.85 22.65
C ARG A 144 9.31 5.77 21.24
N LEU A 145 8.49 5.92 20.21
CA LEU A 145 8.98 5.94 18.82
C LEU A 145 9.86 7.16 18.57
N GLU A 146 9.52 8.33 19.13
CA GLU A 146 10.34 9.53 18.98
C GLU A 146 11.74 9.41 19.59
N GLN A 147 11.93 8.53 20.58
CA GLN A 147 13.23 8.28 21.23
C GLN A 147 14.15 7.35 20.43
N VAL A 148 13.60 6.49 19.57
CA VAL A 148 14.35 5.41 18.91
C VAL A 148 14.55 5.69 17.42
N PHE A 149 13.71 6.52 16.80
CA PHE A 149 13.75 6.79 15.36
C PHE A 149 14.49 8.09 14.99
N PRO A 150 15.02 8.19 13.76
CA PRO A 150 15.72 9.38 13.27
C PRO A 150 14.89 10.67 13.36
N ALA A 151 15.57 11.79 13.64
CA ALA A 151 14.92 13.09 13.85
C ALA A 151 14.09 13.59 12.66
N ASP A 152 14.52 13.30 11.43
CA ASP A 152 13.79 13.65 10.20
C ASP A 152 12.49 12.84 10.07
N TRP A 153 12.47 11.59 10.52
CA TRP A 153 11.26 10.79 10.58
C TRP A 153 10.30 11.32 11.65
N VAL A 154 10.81 11.67 12.83
CA VAL A 154 10.03 12.26 13.93
C VAL A 154 9.38 13.58 13.51
N HIS A 155 10.10 14.42 12.78
CA HIS A 155 9.54 15.66 12.23
C HIS A 155 8.32 15.39 11.34
N ARG A 156 8.45 14.46 10.38
CA ARG A 156 7.37 14.08 9.46
C ARG A 156 6.18 13.45 10.19
N LEU A 157 6.42 12.70 11.26
CA LEU A 157 5.37 12.18 12.12
C LEU A 157 4.58 13.33 12.76
N ARG A 158 5.25 14.31 13.35
CA ARG A 158 4.61 15.46 14.01
C ARG A 158 3.86 16.35 13.02
N GLU A 159 4.43 16.64 11.85
CA GLU A 159 3.75 17.37 10.76
C GLU A 159 2.48 16.65 10.30
N GLY A 160 2.57 15.33 10.14
CA GLY A 160 1.44 14.51 9.71
C GLY A 160 0.32 14.36 10.74
N LEU A 161 0.58 14.69 12.01
CA LEU A 161 -0.38 14.62 13.13
C LEU A 161 -0.91 16.01 13.54
N GLY A 162 -0.20 17.09 13.27
CA GLY A 162 -0.59 18.46 13.61
C GLY A 162 -1.58 19.12 12.64
N GLY A 163 -2.05 18.39 11.63
CA GLY A 163 -3.01 18.87 10.61
C GLY A 163 -4.45 18.45 10.85
N ALA A 164 -4.88 18.34 12.12
CA ALA A 164 -6.25 18.04 12.52
C ALA A 164 -7.01 19.31 12.92
#